data_AF-A0AAZ3R881-F1
#
_entry.id   AF-A0AAZ3R881-F1
#
_cell.length_a   1.000
_cell.length_b   1.000
_cell.length_c   1.000
_cell.angle_alpha   90.00
_cell.angle_beta   90.00
_cell.angle_gamma   90.00
#
_symmetry.space_group_name_H-M   'P 1'
#
loop_
_entity.id
_entity.type
_entity.pdbx_description
1 polymer ?
#
loop_
_entity_poly.entity_id
_entity_poly.type
_entity_poly.pdbx_seq_one_letter_code
_entity_poly.pdbx_strand_id
1 'polypeptide(L)'
;LTKSGSGRVYCQSIGYAQSESTGYAQSESTGYAQSESTGYAQSESTGYAQSESTGYAQSESTGYAQSESTGYAQSESTGYAQSESPGYAQSESTGYAQSESTGYAQSESTGYAQSESTGYAQSESTG
;
A
#
# COMPACT_ATOMS: atom_id res chain seq x y z
N LEU A 1 -13.67 -10.24 -9.02
CA LEU A 1 -13.32 -11.67 -8.86
C LEU A 1 -12.60 -11.80 -7.52
N THR A 2 -13.07 -12.69 -6.65
CA THR A 2 -12.42 -12.96 -5.35
C THR A 2 -11.79 -14.34 -5.38
N LYS A 3 -10.53 -14.47 -4.96
CA LYS A 3 -9.87 -15.76 -4.74
C LYS A 3 -9.26 -15.78 -3.33
N SER A 4 -9.37 -16.92 -2.66
CA SER A 4 -8.78 -17.14 -1.34
C SER A 4 -8.10 -18.52 -1.31
N GLY A 5 -6.99 -18.65 -0.59
CA GLY A 5 -6.29 -19.93 -0.46
C GLY A 5 -4.89 -19.84 0.17
N SER A 6 -4.33 -20.99 0.54
CA SER A 6 -2.95 -21.08 1.01
C SER A 6 -1.96 -21.04 -0.16
N GLY A 7 -0.83 -20.36 0.01
CA GLY A 7 0.22 -20.26 -1.01
C GLY A 7 0.17 -18.95 -1.77
N ARG A 8 0.05 -18.98 -3.11
CA ARG A 8 -0.01 -17.77 -3.96
C ARG A 8 -1.39 -17.65 -4.58
N VAL A 9 -2.01 -16.48 -4.45
CA VAL A 9 -3.31 -16.15 -5.00
C VAL A 9 -3.17 -14.90 -5.86
N TYR A 10 -3.68 -14.98 -7.09
CA TYR A 10 -3.64 -13.88 -8.06
C TYR A 10 -5.03 -13.65 -8.68
N CYS A 11 -5.50 -12.40 -8.60
CA CYS A 11 -6.73 -11.92 -9.20
C CYS A 11 -6.45 -10.74 -10.12
N GLN A 12 -7.06 -10.78 -11.31
CA GLN A 12 -7.04 -9.66 -12.23
C GLN A 12 -8.46 -9.43 -12.75
N SER A 13 -8.90 -8.17 -12.79
CA SER A 13 -10.22 -7.84 -13.34
C SER A 13 -10.35 -6.38 -13.77
N ILE A 14 -11.32 -6.10 -14.64
CA ILE A 14 -11.81 -4.75 -14.89
C ILE A 14 -12.95 -4.51 -13.89
N GLY A 15 -12.77 -3.58 -12.95
CA GLY A 15 -13.76 -3.25 -11.92
C GLY A 15 -13.27 -3.54 -10.51
N TYR A 16 -13.29 -4.80 -10.07
CA TYR A 16 -12.93 -5.18 -8.69
C TYR A 16 -12.20 -6.53 -8.61
N ALA A 17 -10.93 -6.49 -8.21
CA ALA A 17 -10.08 -7.64 -7.97
C ALA A 17 -9.79 -7.78 -6.47
N GLN A 18 -10.00 -8.98 -5.92
CA GLN A 18 -9.72 -9.27 -4.52
C GLN A 18 -9.00 -10.61 -4.36
N SER A 19 -7.91 -10.60 -3.60
CA SER A 19 -7.09 -11.78 -3.30
C SER A 19 -6.85 -11.86 -1.81
N GLU A 20 -6.99 -13.05 -1.25
CA GLU A 20 -6.70 -13.34 0.15
C GLU A 20 -5.79 -14.56 0.24
N SER A 21 -4.70 -14.50 1.01
CA SER A 21 -3.83 -15.65 1.18
C SER A 21 -3.03 -15.67 2.47
N THR A 22 -2.75 -16.86 3.02
CA THR A 22 -1.75 -17.00 4.09
C THR A 22 -0.30 -16.87 3.60
N GLY A 23 -0.05 -16.85 2.28
CA GLY A 23 1.29 -16.70 1.72
C GLY A 23 1.47 -15.39 0.94
N TYR A 24 0.93 -15.35 -0.28
CA TYR A 24 1.07 -14.23 -1.22
C TYR A 24 -0.29 -13.95 -1.86
N ALA A 25 -0.79 -12.73 -1.69
CA ALA A 25 -2.01 -12.26 -2.34
C ALA A 25 -1.66 -11.12 -3.29
N GLN A 26 -2.09 -11.23 -4.55
CA GLN A 26 -1.92 -10.20 -5.55
C GLN A 26 -3.25 -9.89 -6.27
N SER A 27 -3.58 -8.61 -6.38
CA SER A 27 -4.79 -8.12 -7.04
C SER A 27 -4.44 -7.00 -8.00
N GLU A 28 -4.96 -7.10 -9.21
CA GLU A 28 -4.77 -6.07 -10.25
C GLU A 28 -6.13 -5.65 -10.83
N SER A 29 -6.38 -4.34 -10.89
CA SER A 29 -7.62 -3.85 -11.51
C SER A 29 -7.54 -2.44 -12.08
N THR A 30 -8.28 -2.18 -13.15
CA THR A 30 -8.55 -0.80 -13.61
C THR A 30 -9.48 -0.02 -12.66
N GLY A 31 -10.20 -0.69 -11.76
CA GLY A 31 -11.09 -0.03 -10.80
C GLY A 31 -10.54 -0.05 -9.38
N TYR A 32 -10.70 -1.20 -8.72
CA TYR A 32 -10.36 -1.42 -7.33
C TYR A 32 -9.59 -2.74 -7.20
N ALA A 33 -8.43 -2.71 -6.56
CA ALA A 33 -7.62 -3.87 -6.23
C ALA A 33 -7.44 -3.96 -4.71
N GLN A 34 -7.76 -5.12 -4.14
CA GLN A 34 -7.59 -5.40 -2.72
C GLN A 34 -6.84 -6.71 -2.52
N SER A 35 -5.80 -6.69 -1.70
CA SER A 35 -5.01 -7.87 -1.36
C SER A 35 -4.83 -7.95 0.14
N GLU A 36 -5.10 -9.12 0.70
CA GLU A 36 -4.95 -9.40 2.12
C GLU A 36 -4.06 -10.63 2.31
N SER A 37 -3.01 -10.51 3.13
CA SER A 37 -2.15 -11.67 3.38
C SER A 37 -1.45 -11.69 4.73
N THR A 38 -1.27 -12.88 5.32
CA THR A 38 -0.34 -13.03 6.45
C THR A 38 1.13 -12.86 6.04
N GLY A 39 1.48 -13.11 4.77
CA GLY A 39 2.85 -13.00 4.28
C GLY A 39 3.09 -11.71 3.49
N TYR A 40 2.57 -11.67 2.26
CA TYR A 40 2.78 -10.57 1.32
C TYR A 40 1.48 -10.24 0.59
N ALA A 41 1.07 -8.97 0.64
CA ALA A 41 -0.08 -8.45 -0.10
C ALA A 41 0.39 -7.38 -1.10
N GLN A 42 -0.02 -7.53 -2.36
CA GLN A 42 0.26 -6.57 -3.42
C GLN A 42 -1.03 -6.20 -4.16
N SER A 43 -1.30 -4.91 -4.30
CA SER A 43 -2.46 -4.39 -5.02
C SER A 43 -2.02 -3.33 -6.01
N GLU A 44 -2.44 -3.47 -7.25
CA GLU A 44 -2.16 -2.48 -8.29
C GLU A 44 -3.46 -2.06 -8.95
N SER A 45 -3.68 -0.74 -9.05
CA SER A 45 -4.88 -0.23 -9.69
C SER A 45 -4.74 1.13 -10.33
N THR A 46 -5.44 1.38 -11.44
CA THR A 46 -5.58 2.77 -11.93
C THR A 46 -6.52 3.62 -11.07
N GLY A 47 -7.40 3.01 -10.26
CA GLY A 47 -8.34 3.73 -9.40
C GLY A 47 -7.92 3.71 -7.93
N TYR A 48 -8.10 2.56 -7.26
CA TYR A 48 -7.82 2.38 -5.84
C TYR A 48 -7.11 1.04 -5.61
N ALA A 49 -5.97 1.08 -4.93
CA ALA A 49 -5.22 -0.09 -4.51
C ALA A 49 -5.11 -0.12 -2.98
N GLN A 50 -5.52 -1.23 -2.38
CA GLN A 50 -5.42 -1.48 -0.94
C GLN A 50 -4.71 -2.81 -0.67
N SER A 51 -3.69 -2.79 0.17
CA SER A 51 -2.95 -3.97 0.59
C SER A 51 -2.85 -4.01 2.09
N GLU A 52 -3.22 -5.15 2.68
CA GLU A 52 -3.09 -5.38 4.12
C GLU A 52 -2.29 -6.65 4.37
N SER A 53 -1.26 -6.55 5.22
CA SER A 53 -0.47 -7.72 5.56
C SER A 53 0.17 -7.74 6.93
N THR A 54 0.29 -8.92 7.55
CA THR A 54 1.15 -9.05 8.73
C THR A 54 2.65 -8.86 8.39
N GLY A 55 3.08 -9.27 7.19
CA GLY A 55 4.48 -9.18 6.77
C GLY A 55 4.80 -7.93 5.95
N TYR A 56 4.33 -7.91 4.70
CA TYR A 56 4.61 -6.85 3.73
C TYR A 56 3.37 -6.49 2.93
N ALA A 57 3.01 -5.21 2.92
CA ALA A 57 1.93 -4.67 2.11
C ALA A 57 2.46 -3.64 1.12
N GLN A 58 2.13 -3.82 -0.16
CA GLN A 58 2.48 -2.89 -1.23
C GLN A 58 1.24 -2.52 -2.04
N SER A 59 1.01 -1.23 -2.22
CA SER A 59 -0.10 -0.71 -3.02
C SER A 59 0.43 0.30 -4.02
N GLU A 60 0.04 0.15 -5.27
CA GLU A 60 0.39 1.08 -6.34
C GLU A 60 -0.88 1.55 -7.04
N SER A 61 -1.04 2.87 -7.17
CA SER A 61 -2.19 3.38 -7.90
C SER A 61 -2.01 4.73 -8.58
N THR A 62 -2.62 4.92 -9.75
CA THR A 62 -2.75 6.28 -10.29
C THR A 62 -3.64 7.18 -9.42
N GLY A 63 -4.67 6.62 -8.75
CA GLY A 63 -5.59 7.39 -7.93
C GLY A 63 -5.21 7.40 -6.45
N TYR A 64 -5.46 6.30 -5.76
CA TYR A 64 -5.25 6.15 -4.32
C TYR A 64 -4.58 4.81 -4.00
N ALA A 65 -3.47 4.86 -3.29
CA ALA A 65 -2.77 3.69 -2.79
C ALA A 65 -2.73 3.71 -1.26
N GLN A 66 -3.20 2.63 -0.63
CA GLN A 66 -3.15 2.44 0.81
C GLN A 66 -2.51 1.10 1.14
N SER A 67 -1.52 1.11 2.04
CA SER A 67 -0.86 -0.08 2.52
C SER A 67 -0.83 -0.08 4.03
N GLU A 68 -1.27 -1.17 4.63
CA GLU A 68 -1.20 -1.38 6.06
C GLU A 68 -0.46 -2.66 6.36
N SER A 69 0.55 -2.59 7.22
CA SER A 69 1.26 -3.79 7.62
C SER A 69 1.77 -3.78 9.04
N THR A 70 1.85 -4.95 9.68
CA THR A 70 2.60 -5.06 10.95
C THR A 70 4.11 -4.91 10.75
N GLY A 71 4.64 -5.31 9.59
CA GLY A 71 6.07 -5.27 9.26
C GLY A 71 6.46 -4.07 8.39
N TYR A 72 6.05 -4.10 7.13
CA TYR A 72 6.44 -3.11 6.11
C TYR A 72 5.24 -2.72 5.25
N ALA A 73 4.94 -1.44 5.19
CA ALA A 73 3.90 -0.87 4.34
C ALA A 73 4.52 0.13 3.35
N GLN A 74 4.27 -0.09 2.06
CA GLN A 74 4.70 0.81 0.99
C GLN A 74 3.51 1.17 0.10
N SER A 75 3.34 2.47 -0.16
CA SER A 75 2.30 2.98 -1.04
C SER A 75 2.88 3.96 -2.02
N GLU A 76 2.57 3.77 -3.30
CA GLU A 76 2.98 4.68 -4.36
C GLU A 76 1.76 5.14 -5.15
N SER A 77 1.65 6.46 -5.35
CA SER A 77 0.54 7.00 -6.14
C SER A 77 0.86 8.24 -6.96
N THR A 78 0.09 8.46 -8.04
CA THR A 78 0.05 9.81 -8.64
C THR A 78 -0.83 10.75 -7.82
N GLY A 79 -1.90 10.25 -7.19
CA GLY A 79 -2.83 11.06 -6.40
C GLY A 79 -2.48 11.06 -4.90
N TYR A 80 -2.84 9.99 -4.20
CA TYR A 80 -2.69 9.89 -2.74
C TYR A 80 -2.05 8.55 -2.36
N ALA A 81 -0.97 8.61 -1.59
CA ALA A 81 -0.30 7.44 -1.04
C ALA A 81 -0.32 7.50 0.49
N GLN A 82 -0.83 6.45 1.11
CA GLN A 82 -0.86 6.29 2.57
C GLN A 82 -0.26 4.95 2.98
N SER A 83 0.65 4.98 3.94
CA SER A 83 1.28 3.78 4.48
C SER A 83 1.27 3.82 5.99
N GLU A 84 0.84 2.72 6.60
CA GLU A 84 0.82 2.58 8.05
C GLU A 84 1.48 1.28 8.48
N SER A 85 2.45 1.38 9.39
CA SER A 85 3.08 0.19 9.96
C SER A 85 3.75 0.42 11.31
N PRO A 86 3.61 -0.47 12.30
CA PRO A 86 4.48 -0.47 13.47
C PRO A 86 5.98 -0.57 13.10
N GLY A 87 6.33 -1.30 12.04
CA GLY A 87 7.73 -1.45 11.61
C GLY A 87 8.21 -0.28 10.76
N TYR A 88 7.84 -0.30 9.48
CA TYR A 88 8.29 0.65 8.48
C TYR A 88 7.14 1.06 7.56
N ALA A 89 6.90 2.36 7.42
CA ALA A 89 5.92 2.92 6.52
C ALA A 89 6.60 3.88 5.52
N GLN A 90 6.39 3.66 4.23
CA GLN A 90 6.88 4.51 3.16
C GLN A 90 5.76 4.90 2.21
N SER A 91 5.62 6.19 1.92
CA SER A 91 4.63 6.70 0.98
C SER A 91 5.29 7.63 -0.02
N GLU A 92 5.04 7.40 -1.30
CA GLU A 92 5.52 8.27 -2.38
C GLU A 92 4.35 8.72 -3.23
N SER A 93 4.25 10.04 -3.48
CA SER A 93 3.17 10.54 -4.32
C SER A 93 3.49 11.79 -5.11
N THR A 94 2.94 11.92 -6.33
CA THR A 94 2.95 13.23 -7.00
C THR A 94 2.02 14.24 -6.29
N GLY A 95 0.93 13.78 -5.67
CA GLY A 95 -0.04 14.64 -4.98
C GLY A 95 0.20 14.74 -3.47
N TYR A 96 -0.25 13.73 -2.72
CA TYR A 96 -0.13 13.68 -1.26
C TYR A 96 0.46 12.34 -0.81
N ALA A 97 1.47 12.40 0.04
CA ALA A 97 2.08 11.24 0.68
C ALA A 97 1.97 11.37 2.21
N GLN A 98 1.45 10.33 2.85
CA GLN A 98 1.39 10.23 4.32
C GLN A 98 1.92 8.89 4.80
N SER A 99 2.81 8.90 5.77
CA SER A 99 3.36 7.69 6.38
C SER A 99 3.29 7.76 7.89
N GLU A 100 2.76 6.73 8.52
CA GLU A 100 2.70 6.61 9.97
C GLU A 100 3.35 5.33 10.45
N SER A 101 4.27 5.45 11.42
CA SER A 101 4.94 4.28 11.96
C SER A 101 5.39 4.43 13.39
N THR A 102 5.42 3.36 14.18
CA THR A 102 6.14 3.42 15.48
C THR A 102 7.67 3.36 15.28
N GLY A 103 8.15 2.63 14.26
CA GLY A 103 9.57 2.52 13.92
C GLY A 103 10.07 3.62 13.00
N TYR A 104 9.77 3.53 11.70
CA TYR A 104 10.29 4.43 10.67
C TYR A 104 9.19 4.84 9.70
N ALA A 105 8.99 6.15 9.55
CA ALA A 105 8.05 6.73 8.59
C ALA A 105 8.79 7.63 7.58
N GLN A 106 8.60 7.38 6.29
CA GLN A 106 9.14 8.21 5.21
C GLN A 106 8.06 8.57 4.20
N SER A 107 7.86 9.86 3.97
CA SER A 107 6.93 10.36 2.95
C SER A 107 7.65 11.28 2.00
N GLU A 108 7.50 11.02 0.70
CA GLU A 108 8.03 11.87 -0.36
C GLU A 108 6.91 12.31 -1.29
N SER A 109 6.87 13.60 -1.62
CA SER A 109 5.89 14.10 -2.57
C SER A 109 6.33 15.28 -3.41
N THR A 110 5.81 15.38 -4.65
CA THR A 110 5.84 16.64 -5.40
C THR A 110 4.81 17.66 -4.88
N GLY A 111 3.76 17.21 -4.19
CA GLY A 111 2.79 18.07 -3.52
C GLY A 111 3.08 18.14 -2.03
N TYR A 112 2.33 17.40 -1.23
CA TYR A 112 2.43 17.43 0.23
C TYR A 112 2.93 16.10 0.79
N ALA A 113 3.86 16.18 1.73
CA ALA A 113 4.40 15.01 2.43
C ALA A 113 4.30 15.19 3.95
N GLN A 114 3.79 14.17 4.64
CA GLN A 114 3.73 14.12 6.10
C GLN A 114 4.14 12.74 6.61
N SER A 115 5.07 12.73 7.56
CA SER A 115 5.54 11.52 8.23
C SER A 115 5.41 11.68 9.72
N GLU A 116 4.78 10.71 10.36
CA GLU A 116 4.67 10.64 11.81
C GLU A 116 5.33 9.36 12.33
N SER A 117 6.24 9.52 13.28
CA SER A 117 6.80 8.37 13.96
C SER A 117 7.23 8.64 15.40
N THR A 118 7.10 7.60 16.24
CA THR A 118 7.75 7.60 17.55
C THR A 118 9.26 7.39 17.47
N GLY A 119 9.73 6.73 16.40
CA GLY A 119 11.14 6.50 16.12
C GLY A 119 11.69 7.58 15.20
N TYR A 120 11.78 7.27 13.91
CA TYR A 120 12.31 8.19 12.89
C TYR A 120 11.23 8.59 11.89
N ALA A 121 11.12 9.89 11.63
CA ALA A 121 10.22 10.45 10.62
C ALA A 121 10.99 11.36 9.68
N GLN A 122 10.81 11.16 8.37
CA GLN A 122 11.34 12.03 7.32
C GLN A 122 10.25 12.36 6.32
N SER A 123 10.08 13.64 6.02
CA SER A 123 9.13 14.12 5.02
C SER A 123 9.85 15.03 4.05
N GLU A 124 9.72 14.74 2.75
CA GLU A 124 10.27 15.55 1.68
C GLU A 124 9.14 15.97 0.74
N SER A 125 9.03 17.27 0.51
CA SER A 125 8.09 17.83 -0.45
C SER A 125 8.87 18.73 -1.42
N THR A 126 8.64 18.54 -2.71
CA THR A 126 9.26 19.33 -3.77
C THR A 126 8.19 19.96 -4.65
N GLY A 127 7.90 21.24 -4.45
CA GLY A 127 6.88 21.98 -5.22
C GLY A 127 6.87 23.45 -4.92
#